data_AF-A0A929DD70-F1
#
_entry.id   AF-A0A929DD70-F1
#
_cell.length_a   1.000
_cell.length_b   1.000
_cell.length_c   1.000
_cell.angle_alpha   90.00
_cell.angle_beta   90.00
_cell.angle_gamma   90.00
#
_symmetry.space_group_name_H-M   'P 1'
#
loop_
_entity.id
_entity.type
_entity.pdbx_description
1 polymer ?
#
loop_
_entity_poly.entity_id
_entity_poly.type
_entity_poly.pdbx_seq_one_letter_code
_entity_poly.pdbx_strand_id
1 'polypeptide(L)' 'ARRHFEEADAYEQAGQFENARRECELAIQLAPTWAEAHNLYGIILEELGQEGEALAAYREAVRLDPTFRNPRESGGGRG' A
#
# COMPACT_ATOMS: atom_id res chain seq x y z
N ALA A 1 -10.74 -7.28 -7.73
CA ALA A 1 -9.83 -6.22 -7.25
C ALA A 1 -10.59 -5.18 -6.43
N ARG A 2 -11.57 -4.46 -7.01
CA ARG A 2 -12.18 -3.28 -6.35
C ARG A 2 -12.90 -3.60 -5.03
N ARG A 3 -13.72 -4.64 -5.03
CA ARG A 3 -14.40 -5.09 -3.82
C ARG A 3 -13.41 -5.37 -2.67
N HIS A 4 -12.37 -6.13 -2.94
CA HIS A 4 -11.33 -6.45 -1.96
C HIS A 4 -10.60 -5.18 -1.47
N PHE A 5 -10.35 -4.21 -2.34
CA PHE A 5 -9.78 -2.92 -1.92
C PHE A 5 -10.70 -2.16 -0.95
N GLU A 6 -12.01 -2.12 -1.25
CA GLU A 6 -13.00 -1.48 -0.36
C GLU A 6 -13.12 -2.23 0.99
N GLU A 7 -13.02 -3.57 0.98
CA GLU A 7 -12.99 -4.38 2.20
C GLU A 7 -11.69 -4.12 3.00
N ALA A 8 -10.54 -4.00 2.33
CA ALA A 8 -9.26 -3.66 2.95
C ALA A 8 -9.28 -2.29 3.64
N ASP A 9 -9.82 -1.27 2.96
CA ASP A 9 -9.98 0.08 3.50
C ASP A 9 -10.89 0.08 4.74
N ALA A 10 -12.01 -0.64 4.68
CA ALA A 10 -12.90 -0.78 5.83
C ALA A 10 -12.22 -1.49 7.02
N TYR A 11 -11.40 -2.52 6.77
CA TYR A 11 -10.64 -3.20 7.81
C TYR A 11 -9.52 -2.33 8.40
N GLU A 12 -8.85 -1.53 7.58
CA GLU A 12 -7.85 -0.55 8.02
C GLU A 12 -8.48 0.47 8.97
N GLN A 13 -9.60 1.09 8.58
CA GLN A 13 -10.33 2.03 9.43
C GLN A 13 -10.86 1.38 10.73
N ALA A 14 -11.09 0.07 10.72
CA ALA A 14 -11.48 -0.70 11.90
C ALA A 14 -10.29 -1.16 12.78
N GLY A 15 -9.04 -0.85 12.39
CA GLY A 15 -7.82 -1.31 13.07
C GLY A 15 -7.54 -2.81 12.91
N GLN A 16 -8.22 -3.48 11.98
CA GLN A 16 -8.07 -4.91 11.69
C GLN A 16 -7.02 -5.14 10.61
N PHE A 17 -5.79 -4.70 10.86
CA PHE A 17 -4.73 -4.66 9.86
C PHE A 17 -4.39 -6.02 9.25
N GLU A 18 -4.46 -7.12 10.02
CA GLU A 18 -4.25 -8.47 9.48
C GLU A 18 -5.31 -8.89 8.46
N ASN A 19 -6.57 -8.49 8.64
CA ASN A 19 -7.64 -8.73 7.68
C ASN A 19 -7.48 -7.81 6.47
N ALA A 20 -7.19 -6.52 6.72
CA ALA A 20 -6.92 -5.54 5.68
C ALA A 20 -5.80 -5.99 4.75
N ARG A 21 -4.72 -6.55 5.32
CA ARG A 21 -3.56 -7.08 4.58
C ARG A 21 -3.99 -8.13 3.56
N ARG A 22 -4.78 -9.12 3.99
CA ARG A 22 -5.25 -10.21 3.12
C ARG A 22 -6.11 -9.68 1.97
N GLU A 23 -7.03 -8.77 2.27
CA GLU A 23 -7.90 -8.18 1.25
C GLU A 23 -7.10 -7.32 0.26
N CYS A 24 -6.11 -6.55 0.73
CA CYS A 24 -5.19 -5.82 -0.14
C CYS A 24 -4.36 -6.76 -1.04
N GLU A 25 -3.82 -7.86 -0.50
CA GLU A 25 -3.09 -8.86 -1.29
C GLU A 25 -3.96 -9.44 -2.41
N LEU A 26 -5.23 -9.75 -2.13
CA LEU A 26 -6.19 -10.20 -3.13
C LEU A 26 -6.50 -9.11 -4.17
N ALA A 27 -6.65 -7.86 -3.74
CA ALA A 27 -6.86 -6.73 -4.63
C ALA A 27 -5.69 -6.56 -5.61
N ILE A 28 -4.45 -6.64 -5.12
CA ILE A 28 -3.21 -6.57 -5.88
C ILE A 28 -3.06 -7.78 -6.83
N GLN A 29 -3.35 -9.00 -6.38
CA GLN A 29 -3.30 -10.18 -7.25
C GLN A 29 -4.28 -10.07 -8.44
N LEU A 30 -5.46 -9.49 -8.20
CA LEU A 30 -6.47 -9.29 -9.24
C LEU A 30 -6.18 -8.09 -10.15
N ALA A 31 -5.49 -7.07 -9.64
CA ALA A 31 -5.10 -5.88 -10.39
C ALA A 31 -3.70 -5.42 -9.97
N PRO A 32 -2.64 -6.08 -10.48
CA PRO A 32 -1.26 -5.81 -10.04
C PRO A 32 -0.77 -4.42 -10.43
N THR A 33 -1.44 -3.76 -11.36
CA THR A 33 -1.14 -2.39 -11.81
C THR A 33 -1.95 -1.31 -11.08
N TRP A 34 -2.66 -1.65 -10.01
CA TRP A 34 -3.45 -0.69 -9.26
C TRP A 34 -2.63 -0.01 -8.17
N ALA A 35 -2.12 1.18 -8.48
CA ALA A 35 -1.26 1.96 -7.58
C ALA A 35 -1.87 2.21 -6.19
N GLU A 36 -3.16 2.58 -6.14
CA GLU A 36 -3.89 2.83 -4.89
C GLU A 36 -3.93 1.60 -3.97
N ALA A 37 -4.10 0.40 -4.53
CA ALA A 37 -4.08 -0.85 -3.76
C ALA A 37 -2.70 -1.14 -3.16
N HIS A 38 -1.62 -0.87 -3.90
CA HIS A 38 -0.25 -0.97 -3.39
C HIS A 38 0.05 0.08 -2.32
N ASN A 39 -0.48 1.30 -2.46
CA ASN A 39 -0.34 2.34 -1.46
C ASN A 39 -1.03 1.97 -0.14
N LEU A 40 -2.29 1.52 -0.21
CA LEU A 40 -3.03 1.05 0.97
C LEU A 40 -2.35 -0.15 1.62
N TYR A 41 -1.84 -1.10 0.82
CA TYR A 41 -1.07 -2.23 1.32
C TYR A 41 0.18 -1.78 2.09
N GLY A 42 0.88 -0.76 1.59
CA GLY A 42 2.00 -0.14 2.30
C GLY A 42 1.61 0.45 3.65
N ILE A 43 0.47 1.16 3.73
CA ILE A 43 -0.06 1.73 4.97
C ILE A 43 -0.35 0.63 5.99
N ILE A 44 -1.07 -0.41 5.55
CA ILE A 44 -1.43 -1.55 6.41
C ILE A 44 -0.18 -2.26 6.94
N LEU A 45 0.85 -2.43 6.11
CA LEU A 45 2.11 -3.05 6.52
C LEU A 45 2.89 -2.18 7.51
N GLU A 46 2.84 -0.86 7.39
CA GLU A 46 3.46 0.06 8.35
C GLU A 46 2.78 -0.05 9.73
N GLU A 47 1.45 -0.12 9.77
CA GLU A 47 0.67 -0.35 11.00
C GLU A 47 0.94 -1.73 11.63
N LEU A 48 1.28 -2.74 10.82
CA LEU A 48 1.72 -4.07 11.28
C LEU A 48 3.20 -4.10 11.71
N GLY A 49 3.96 -3.01 11.56
CA GLY A 49 5.39 -2.95 11.86
C GLY A 49 6.29 -3.62 10.82
N GLN A 50 5.75 -3.92 9.63
CA GLN A 50 6.47 -4.52 8.51
C GLN A 50 7.07 -3.44 7.58
N GLU A 51 7.89 -2.54 8.13
CA GLU A 51 8.42 -1.37 7.40
C GLU A 51 9.15 -1.69 6.09
N GLY A 52 9.86 -2.83 6.04
CA GLY A 52 10.58 -3.26 4.84
C GLY A 52 9.66 -3.62 3.68
N GLU A 53 8.57 -4.33 3.97
CA GLU A 53 7.55 -4.68 2.98
C GLU A 53 6.70 -3.47 2.61
N ALA A 54 6.38 -2.61 3.59
CA ALA A 54 5.66 -1.36 3.36
C ALA A 54 6.39 -0.48 2.33
N LEU A 55 7.71 -0.31 2.48
CA LEU A 55 8.51 0.46 1.54
C LEU A 55 8.49 -0.14 0.13
N ALA A 56 8.50 -1.48 0.01
CA ALA A 56 8.40 -2.13 -1.30
C ALA A 56 7.04 -1.86 -1.95
N ALA A 57 5.95 -1.94 -1.19
CA ALA A 57 4.60 -1.65 -1.66
C ALA A 57 4.45 -0.19 -2.11
N TYR A 58 4.95 0.78 -1.33
CA TYR A 58 4.94 2.19 -1.72
C TYR A 58 5.75 2.45 -2.99
N ARG A 59 6.92 1.82 -3.14
CA ARG A 59 7.73 1.96 -4.35
C ARG A 59 6.99 1.45 -5.58
N GLU A 60 6.24 0.37 -5.44
CA GLU A 60 5.42 -0.14 -6.54
C GLU A 60 4.25 0.79 -6.87
N ALA A 61 3.58 1.35 -5.85
CA ALA A 61 2.56 2.38 -6.05
C ALA A 61 3.11 3.58 -6.84
N VAL A 62 4.30 4.09 -6.47
CA VAL A 62 4.98 5.20 -7.17
C VAL A 62 5.35 4.82 -8.62
N ARG A 63 5.80 3.58 -8.82
CA ARG A 63 6.19 3.06 -10.13
C ARG A 63 5.00 2.98 -11.09
N LEU A 64 3.83 2.62 -10.56
CA LEU A 64 2.58 2.50 -11.31
C LEU A 64 1.93 3.86 -11.54
N ASP A 65 1.89 4.69 -10.50
CA ASP A 65 1.40 6.05 -10.57
C ASP A 65 2.33 6.99 -9.76
N PRO A 66 3.12 7.84 -10.44
CA PRO A 66 4.09 8.70 -9.80
C PRO A 66 3.46 9.84 -8.98
N THR A 67 2.13 9.97 -8.94
CA THR A 67 1.44 10.91 -8.05
C THR A 67 1.48 10.47 -6.59
N PHE A 68 1.60 9.17 -6.33
CA PHE A 68 1.91 8.63 -4.99
C PHE A 68 3.39 8.93 -4.70
N ARG A 69 3.70 10.17 -4.34
CA ARG A 69 5.07 10.59 -4.05
C ARG A 69 5.54 9.84 -2.80
N ASN A 70 6.56 8.99 -2.95
CA ASN A 70 7.18 8.30 -1.83
C ASN A 70 7.61 9.34 -0.77
N PRO A 71 7.10 9.30 0.48
CA PRO A 71 7.47 10.27 1.51
C PRO A 71 8.98 10.26 1.78
N ARG A 72 9.67 9.16 1.47
CA ARG A 72 11.11 8.97 1.72
C ARG A 72 12.03 9.40 0.57
N GLU A 73 11.53 9.66 -0.64
CA GLU A 73 12.38 10.07 -1.79
C GLU A 73 12.44 11.58 -2.05
N SER A 74 11.75 12.40 -1.24
CA SER A 74 11.91 13.86 -1.31
C SER A 74 13.17 14.38 -0.59
N GLY A 75 14.02 13.49 -0.06
CA GLY A 75 15.20 13.83 0.76
C GLY A 75 16.57 13.51 0.13
N GLY A 76 16.64 13.15 -1.15
CA GLY A 76 17.88 12.78 -1.84
C GLY A 76 18.50 13.92 -2.66
N GLY A 77 18.89 15.02 -2.03
CA GLY A 77 19.47 16.16 -2.75
C GLY A 77 20.03 17.25 -1.84
N ARG A 78 20.78 16.89 -0.79
CA ARG A 78 21.72 17.83 -0.17
C ARG A 78 23.08 17.62 -0.83
N GLY A 79 23.26 18.30 -1.96
CA GLY A 79 24.58 18.72 -2.47
C GLY A 79 24.87 20.13 -1.96
#